data_AF-A0A359D8Y4-F1
#
_entry.id   AF-A0A359D8Y4-F1
#
_cell.length_a   1.000
_cell.length_b   1.000
_cell.length_c   1.000
_cell.angle_alpha   90.00
_cell.angle_beta   90.00
_cell.angle_gamma   90.00
#
_symmetry.space_group_name_H-M   'P 1'
#
loop_
_entity.id
_entity.type
_entity.pdbx_description
1 polymer ?
#
loop_
_entity_poly.entity_id
_entity_poly.type
_entity_poly.pdbx_seq_one_letter_code
_entity_poly.pdbx_strand_id
1 'polypeptide(L)'
;QPQPSSHQLAAQFAEFDVALKRIAIEITPTASELLQNLEPQQVAELYTALDEDNLEDRQDFLEPPLATQISERAERMAERLRPWLGRLSPAQQARIAQWSTDLGEQNRLWLDNRLRWQVAFRAALDARGSADFPASLTRLLQQREAFYSAEYRAAYPHARQALAELFSDLLSSADSSQRERLSHRLRDLRRDLSEQRCAAEAV
;
A
#
# COMPACT_ATOMS: atom_id res chain seq x y z
N GLN A 1 -12.57 -19.38 17.98
CA GLN A 1 -12.66 -17.99 17.43
C GLN A 1 -12.87 -18.10 15.93
N PRO A 2 -13.70 -17.25 15.30
CA PRO A 2 -14.02 -17.42 13.89
C PRO A 2 -12.77 -17.21 13.03
N GLN A 3 -12.54 -18.14 12.10
CA GLN A 3 -11.54 -18.02 11.05
C GLN A 3 -12.19 -17.21 9.92
N PRO A 4 -11.72 -15.99 9.61
CA PRO A 4 -12.38 -15.16 8.62
C PRO A 4 -12.19 -15.76 7.22
N SER A 5 -13.27 -15.81 6.43
CA SER A 5 -13.18 -16.21 5.03
C SER A 5 -12.48 -15.15 4.19
N SER A 6 -11.94 -15.54 3.04
CA SER A 6 -11.35 -14.58 2.08
C SER A 6 -12.33 -13.49 1.68
N HIS A 7 -13.62 -13.81 1.53
CA HIS A 7 -14.67 -12.81 1.25
C HIS A 7 -14.83 -11.79 2.39
N GLN A 8 -14.82 -12.24 3.66
CA GLN A 8 -14.89 -11.32 4.80
C GLN A 8 -13.66 -10.41 4.86
N LEU A 9 -12.47 -10.95 4.59
CA LEU A 9 -11.23 -10.16 4.53
C LEU A 9 -11.23 -9.16 3.37
N ALA A 10 -11.69 -9.55 2.19
CA ALA A 10 -11.81 -8.66 1.04
C ALA A 10 -12.77 -7.49 1.32
N ALA A 11 -13.89 -7.75 2.02
CA ALA A 11 -14.81 -6.70 2.46
C ALA A 11 -14.14 -5.73 3.45
N GLN A 12 -13.37 -6.25 4.41
CA GLN A 12 -12.59 -5.42 5.35
C GLN A 12 -11.52 -4.58 4.64
N PHE A 13 -10.86 -5.11 3.62
CA PHE A 13 -9.93 -4.32 2.82
C PHE A 13 -10.64 -3.18 2.07
N ALA A 14 -11.89 -3.38 1.62
CA ALA A 14 -12.66 -2.31 0.98
C ALA A 14 -13.05 -1.21 1.99
N GLU A 15 -13.41 -1.57 3.23
CA GLU A 15 -13.64 -0.61 4.31
C GLU A 15 -12.38 0.19 4.64
N PHE A 16 -11.21 -0.46 4.62
CA PHE A 16 -9.92 0.21 4.78
C PHE A 16 -9.62 1.20 3.66
N ASP A 17 -9.92 0.88 2.40
CA ASP A 17 -9.76 1.82 1.28
C ASP A 17 -10.63 3.08 1.48
N VAL A 18 -11.85 2.92 2.00
CA VAL A 18 -12.72 4.07 2.33
C VAL A 18 -12.09 4.92 3.44
N ALA A 19 -11.48 4.31 4.46
CA ALA A 19 -10.78 5.04 5.51
C ALA A 19 -9.56 5.81 4.97
N LEU A 20 -8.78 5.20 4.06
CA LEU A 20 -7.67 5.88 3.39
C LEU A 20 -8.14 7.07 2.55
N LYS A 21 -9.29 6.95 1.87
CA LYS A 21 -9.89 8.07 1.13
C LYS A 21 -10.26 9.25 2.03
N ARG A 22 -10.75 8.99 3.24
CA ARG A 22 -11.03 10.06 4.22
C ARG A 22 -9.74 10.77 4.62
N ILE A 23 -8.67 10.03 4.91
CA ILE A 23 -7.36 10.65 5.19
C ILE A 23 -6.90 11.51 4.00
N ALA A 24 -7.01 11.01 2.77
CA ALA A 24 -6.66 11.77 1.58
C ALA A 24 -7.45 13.08 1.46
N ILE A 25 -8.76 13.06 1.76
CA ILE A 25 -9.62 14.25 1.79
C ILE A 25 -9.12 15.25 2.84
N GLU A 26 -8.89 14.79 4.07
CA GLU A 26 -8.47 15.66 5.17
C GLU A 26 -7.10 16.32 4.93
N ILE A 27 -6.14 15.59 4.34
CA ILE A 27 -4.79 16.15 4.10
C ILE A 27 -4.70 17.00 2.83
N THR A 28 -5.65 16.89 1.89
CA THR A 28 -5.56 17.55 0.57
C THR A 28 -5.42 19.08 0.69
N PRO A 29 -6.18 19.81 1.53
CA PRO A 29 -6.04 21.26 1.64
C PRO A 29 -4.63 21.69 2.07
N THR A 30 -4.10 21.09 3.15
CA THR A 30 -2.75 21.39 3.65
C THR A 30 -1.68 21.00 2.65
N ALA A 31 -1.81 19.85 1.98
CA ALA A 31 -0.90 19.44 0.92
C ALA A 31 -0.93 20.41 -0.28
N SER A 32 -2.12 20.92 -0.65
CA SER A 32 -2.26 21.90 -1.73
C SER A 32 -1.55 23.20 -1.39
N GLU A 33 -1.76 23.73 -0.18
CA GLU A 33 -1.10 24.96 0.26
C GLU A 33 0.43 24.80 0.31
N LEU A 34 0.93 23.70 0.90
CA LEU A 34 2.36 23.44 0.98
C LEU A 34 2.99 23.33 -0.41
N LEU A 35 2.40 22.52 -1.29
CA LEU A 35 2.95 22.28 -2.63
C LEU A 35 2.86 23.52 -3.52
N GLN A 36 1.84 24.36 -3.35
CA GLN A 36 1.69 25.61 -4.08
C GLN A 36 2.81 26.61 -3.74
N ASN A 37 3.25 26.62 -2.49
CA ASN A 37 4.27 27.54 -1.97
C ASN A 37 5.70 27.02 -2.11
N LEU A 38 5.93 25.90 -2.81
CA LEU A 38 7.29 25.42 -3.06
C LEU A 38 8.04 26.34 -4.01
N GLU A 39 9.24 26.72 -3.60
CA GLU A 39 10.20 27.43 -4.43
C GLU A 39 10.70 26.55 -5.58
N PRO A 40 11.15 27.12 -6.72
CA PRO A 40 11.63 26.33 -7.85
C PRO A 40 12.72 25.32 -7.50
N GLN A 41 13.62 25.67 -6.57
CA GLN A 41 14.65 24.77 -6.07
C GLN A 41 14.05 23.56 -5.34
N GLN A 42 13.05 23.77 -4.48
CA GLN A 42 12.41 22.69 -3.72
C GLN A 42 11.63 21.74 -4.64
N VAL A 43 11.03 22.26 -5.72
CA VAL A 43 10.40 21.42 -6.74
C VAL A 43 11.45 20.55 -7.46
N ALA A 44 12.60 21.13 -7.81
CA ALA A 44 13.68 20.37 -8.43
C ALA A 44 14.26 19.29 -7.50
N GLU A 45 14.44 19.60 -6.21
CA GLU A 45 14.88 18.64 -5.19
C GLU A 45 13.87 17.49 -5.02
N LEU A 46 12.57 17.81 -4.97
CA LEU A 46 11.52 16.79 -4.92
C LEU A 46 11.55 15.88 -6.15
N TYR A 47 11.77 16.44 -7.34
CA TYR A 47 11.87 15.65 -8.57
C TYR A 47 13.08 14.72 -8.56
N THR A 48 14.24 15.20 -8.13
CA THR A 48 15.44 14.37 -7.94
C THR A 48 15.16 13.22 -6.97
N ALA A 49 14.57 13.50 -5.81
CA ALA A 49 14.23 12.47 -4.82
C ALA A 49 13.25 11.43 -5.39
N LEU A 50 12.23 11.84 -6.15
CA LEU A 50 11.31 10.90 -6.80
C LEU A 50 12.03 10.02 -7.85
N ASP A 51 13.00 10.57 -8.58
CA ASP A 51 13.78 9.84 -9.59
C ASP A 51 14.77 8.86 -8.96
N GLU A 52 15.42 9.24 -7.86
CA GLU A 52 16.27 8.37 -7.04
C GLU A 52 15.46 7.21 -6.45
N ASP A 53 14.32 7.49 -5.82
CA ASP A 53 13.40 6.45 -5.31
C ASP A 53 12.96 5.47 -6.41
N ASN A 54 12.65 5.99 -7.61
CA ASN A 54 12.24 5.13 -8.74
C ASN A 54 13.38 4.21 -9.22
N LEU A 55 14.62 4.71 -9.17
CA LEU A 55 15.79 3.92 -9.56
C LEU A 55 16.04 2.81 -8.54
N GLU A 56 16.00 3.13 -7.24
CA GLU A 56 16.14 2.16 -6.15
C GLU A 56 15.05 1.09 -6.23
N ASP A 57 13.78 1.50 -6.31
CA ASP A 57 12.64 0.59 -6.46
C ASP A 57 12.78 -0.34 -7.69
N ARG A 58 13.32 0.17 -8.80
CA ARG A 58 13.56 -0.63 -10.02
C ARG A 58 14.69 -1.64 -9.80
N GLN A 59 15.82 -1.21 -9.22
CA GLN A 59 16.97 -2.06 -8.94
C GLN A 59 16.60 -3.17 -7.95
N ASP A 60 15.81 -2.86 -6.93
CA ASP A 60 15.44 -3.80 -5.89
C ASP A 60 14.31 -4.75 -6.31
N PHE A 61 13.34 -4.29 -7.10
CA PHE A 61 12.12 -5.05 -7.34
C PHE A 61 11.87 -5.49 -8.77
N LEU A 62 12.56 -4.94 -9.78
CA LEU A 62 12.25 -5.20 -11.20
C LEU A 62 13.43 -5.70 -12.03
N GLU A 63 14.64 -5.20 -11.79
CA GLU A 63 15.85 -5.65 -12.49
C GLU A 63 16.26 -7.10 -12.18
N PRO A 64 16.08 -7.63 -10.95
CA PRO A 64 16.35 -9.03 -10.68
C PRO A 64 15.50 -9.94 -11.60
N PRO A 65 15.98 -11.14 -11.98
CA PRO A 65 15.19 -12.09 -12.76
C PRO A 65 13.84 -12.37 -12.10
N LEU A 66 12.78 -12.62 -12.88
CA LEU A 66 11.41 -12.79 -12.37
C LEU A 66 11.31 -13.85 -11.26
N ALA A 67 12.06 -14.96 -11.38
CA ALA A 67 12.11 -16.00 -10.34
C ALA A 67 12.66 -15.46 -9.01
N THR A 68 13.68 -14.60 -9.05
CA THR A 68 14.22 -13.90 -7.88
C THR A 68 13.19 -12.94 -7.30
N GLN A 69 12.53 -12.12 -8.13
CA GLN A 69 11.48 -11.21 -7.68
C GLN A 69 10.35 -11.95 -6.92
N ILE A 70 9.93 -13.11 -7.45
CA ILE A 70 8.92 -13.97 -6.81
C ILE A 70 9.42 -14.53 -5.48
N SER A 71 10.66 -15.03 -5.42
CA SER A 71 11.25 -15.55 -4.19
C SER A 71 11.34 -14.48 -3.10
N GLU A 72 11.87 -13.31 -3.43
CA GLU A 72 12.04 -12.22 -2.47
C GLU A 72 10.70 -11.61 -2.04
N ARG A 73 9.69 -11.55 -2.93
CA ARG A 73 8.32 -11.15 -2.54
C ARG A 73 7.75 -12.11 -1.49
N ALA A 74 7.98 -13.42 -1.64
CA ALA A 74 7.57 -14.42 -0.66
C ALA A 74 8.30 -14.23 0.68
N GLU A 75 9.61 -13.98 0.63
CA GLU A 75 10.43 -13.71 1.82
C GLU A 75 9.95 -12.46 2.56
N ARG A 76 9.80 -11.32 1.88
CA ARG A 76 9.27 -10.08 2.46
C ARG A 76 7.90 -10.27 3.10
N MET A 77 7.02 -11.07 2.48
CA MET A 77 5.71 -11.40 3.06
C MET A 77 5.87 -12.25 4.34
N ALA A 78 6.73 -13.27 4.32
CA ALA A 78 7.00 -14.08 5.50
C ALA A 78 7.56 -13.25 6.66
N GLU A 79 8.49 -12.33 6.38
CA GLU A 79 9.06 -11.41 7.36
C GLU A 79 8.01 -10.46 7.94
N ARG A 80 7.16 -9.87 7.09
CA ARG A 80 6.04 -9.01 7.53
C ARG A 80 5.06 -9.76 8.43
N LEU A 81 4.90 -11.06 8.26
CA LEU A 81 4.00 -11.90 9.07
C LEU A 81 4.64 -12.36 10.39
N ARG A 82 5.97 -12.41 10.51
CA ARG A 82 6.66 -12.87 11.74
C ARG A 82 6.23 -12.10 13.01
N PRO A 83 6.11 -10.76 13.01
CA PRO A 83 5.63 -10.04 14.20
C PRO A 83 4.21 -10.42 14.65
N TRP A 84 3.38 -10.91 13.72
CA TRP A 84 1.96 -11.22 13.93
C TRP A 84 1.72 -12.69 14.29
N LEU A 85 2.36 -13.61 13.56
CA LEU A 85 2.16 -15.04 13.70
C LEU A 85 3.33 -15.75 14.40
N GLY A 86 4.47 -15.09 14.57
CA GLY A 86 5.68 -15.73 15.09
C GLY A 86 6.35 -16.59 14.02
N ARG A 87 6.87 -17.76 14.41
CA ARG A 87 7.48 -18.71 13.46
C ARG A 87 6.39 -19.29 12.57
N LEU A 88 6.59 -19.21 11.25
CA LEU A 88 5.68 -19.79 10.26
C LEU A 88 5.97 -21.29 10.06
N SER A 89 4.93 -22.11 9.98
CA SER A 89 5.04 -23.54 9.69
C SER A 89 5.48 -23.78 8.23
N PRO A 90 6.01 -24.98 7.90
CA PRO A 90 6.35 -25.31 6.50
C PRO A 90 5.17 -25.14 5.53
N ALA A 91 3.96 -25.50 5.96
CA ALA A 91 2.75 -25.33 5.16
C ALA A 91 2.40 -23.85 4.90
N GLN A 92 2.56 -22.99 5.92
CA GLN A 92 2.36 -21.54 5.78
C GLN A 92 3.40 -20.92 4.84
N GLN A 93 4.67 -21.32 4.93
CA GLN A 93 5.73 -20.87 4.04
C GLN A 93 5.47 -21.28 2.58
N ALA A 94 5.07 -22.54 2.36
CA ALA A 94 4.69 -23.02 1.03
C ALA A 94 3.50 -22.24 0.46
N ARG A 95 2.50 -21.92 1.30
CA ARG A 95 1.34 -21.13 0.87
C ARG A 95 1.73 -19.70 0.45
N ILE A 96 2.65 -19.07 1.16
CA ILE A 96 3.20 -17.74 0.82
C ILE A 96 4.00 -17.80 -0.50
N ALA A 97 4.80 -18.85 -0.70
CA ALA A 97 5.54 -19.03 -1.96
C ALA A 97 4.59 -19.20 -3.16
N GLN A 98 3.50 -19.97 -3.00
CA GLN A 98 2.46 -20.11 -4.01
C GLN A 98 1.79 -18.76 -4.32
N TRP A 99 1.36 -18.03 -3.28
CA TRP A 99 0.76 -16.70 -3.43
C TRP A 99 1.68 -15.76 -4.21
N SER A 100 2.98 -15.77 -3.93
CA SER A 100 3.95 -14.94 -4.62
C SER A 100 4.10 -15.32 -6.10
N THR A 101 4.06 -16.62 -6.39
CA THR A 101 4.12 -17.15 -7.76
C THR A 101 2.89 -16.76 -8.57
N ASP A 102 1.69 -16.87 -7.97
CA ASP A 102 0.41 -16.55 -8.61
C ASP A 102 0.33 -15.07 -9.04
N LEU A 103 1.08 -14.18 -8.38
CA LEU A 103 1.12 -12.75 -8.68
C LEU A 103 2.03 -12.38 -9.85
N GLY A 104 2.92 -13.28 -10.29
CA GLY A 104 3.79 -13.09 -11.46
C GLY A 104 4.52 -11.74 -11.48
N GLU A 105 4.38 -11.01 -12.58
CA GLU A 105 5.04 -9.71 -12.84
C GLU A 105 4.44 -8.51 -12.07
N GLN A 106 3.81 -8.74 -10.92
CA GLN A 106 3.14 -7.66 -10.16
C GLN A 106 4.06 -6.46 -9.85
N ASN A 107 5.38 -6.65 -9.70
CA ASN A 107 6.31 -5.54 -9.45
C ASN A 107 6.37 -4.56 -10.63
N ARG A 108 6.44 -5.09 -11.86
CA ARG A 108 6.38 -4.28 -13.09
C ARG A 108 5.08 -3.46 -13.13
N LEU A 109 3.94 -4.14 -12.92
CA LEU A 109 2.62 -3.50 -12.95
C LEU A 109 2.50 -2.38 -11.92
N TRP A 110 3.04 -2.58 -10.71
CA TRP A 110 3.03 -1.58 -9.65
C TRP A 110 3.94 -0.39 -9.98
N LEU A 111 5.17 -0.63 -10.45
CA LEU A 111 6.12 0.44 -10.79
C LEU A 111 5.68 1.27 -11.99
N ASP A 112 5.18 0.62 -13.05
CA ASP A 112 4.65 1.32 -14.22
C ASP A 112 3.48 2.23 -13.83
N ASN A 113 2.61 1.76 -12.93
CA ASN A 113 1.49 2.53 -12.41
C ASN A 113 1.94 3.70 -11.52
N ARG A 114 2.97 3.49 -10.68
CA ARG A 114 3.58 4.54 -9.84
C ARG A 114 4.16 5.65 -10.72
N LEU A 115 4.95 5.30 -11.73
CA LEU A 115 5.54 6.25 -12.68
C LEU A 115 4.46 7.05 -13.41
N ARG A 116 3.38 6.40 -13.85
CA ARG A 116 2.25 7.09 -14.51
C ARG A 116 1.58 8.11 -13.58
N TRP A 117 1.36 7.76 -12.32
CA TRP A 117 0.83 8.70 -11.34
C TRP A 117 1.79 9.87 -11.11
N GLN A 118 3.10 9.60 -11.03
CA GLN A 118 4.11 10.64 -10.84
C GLN A 118 4.24 11.60 -12.01
N VAL A 119 4.08 11.14 -13.26
CA VAL A 119 4.01 12.04 -14.43
C VAL A 119 2.86 13.03 -14.27
N ALA A 120 1.68 12.56 -13.86
CA ALA A 120 0.53 13.43 -13.64
C ALA A 120 0.73 14.38 -12.44
N PHE A 121 1.42 13.91 -11.39
CA PHE A 121 1.79 14.73 -10.25
C PHE A 121 2.77 15.85 -10.62
N ARG A 122 3.83 15.55 -11.37
CA ARG A 122 4.79 16.54 -11.88
C ARG A 122 4.11 17.59 -12.74
N ALA A 123 3.24 17.17 -13.67
CA ALA A 123 2.48 18.10 -14.50
C ALA A 123 1.60 19.05 -13.67
N ALA A 124 0.98 18.56 -12.58
CA ALA A 124 0.22 19.43 -11.68
C ALA A 124 1.14 20.40 -10.93
N LEU A 125 2.31 19.95 -10.46
CA LEU A 125 3.25 20.77 -9.68
C LEU A 125 3.98 21.82 -10.54
N ASP A 126 4.26 21.51 -11.80
CA ASP A 126 4.79 22.49 -12.77
C ASP A 126 3.76 23.63 -13.01
N ALA A 127 2.47 23.31 -12.92
CA ALA A 127 1.37 24.26 -13.02
C ALA A 127 0.88 24.79 -11.65
N ARG A 128 1.67 24.70 -10.58
CA ARG A 128 1.24 25.03 -9.20
C ARG A 128 0.77 26.47 -8.97
N GLY A 129 1.24 27.41 -9.80
CA GLY A 129 0.78 28.81 -9.78
C GLY A 129 -0.57 29.05 -10.45
N SER A 130 -1.16 28.03 -11.09
CA SER A 130 -2.46 28.15 -11.74
C SER A 130 -3.61 28.09 -10.74
N ALA A 131 -4.74 28.74 -11.09
CA ALA A 131 -5.97 28.66 -10.28
C ALA A 131 -6.53 27.23 -10.17
N ASP A 132 -6.20 26.36 -11.13
CA ASP A 132 -6.68 24.97 -11.18
C ASP A 132 -5.81 23.99 -10.37
N PHE A 133 -4.72 24.45 -9.76
CA PHE A 133 -3.79 23.58 -9.04
C PHE A 133 -4.46 22.79 -7.89
N PRO A 134 -5.26 23.40 -6.99
CA PRO A 134 -5.92 22.66 -5.91
C PRO A 134 -6.88 21.56 -6.42
N ALA A 135 -7.60 21.84 -7.50
CA ALA A 135 -8.50 20.87 -8.13
C ALA A 135 -7.72 19.71 -8.78
N SER A 136 -6.57 20.01 -9.38
CA SER A 136 -5.69 19.00 -9.98
C SER A 136 -5.09 18.08 -8.92
N LEU A 137 -4.61 18.63 -7.80
CA LEU A 137 -4.08 17.85 -6.68
C LEU A 137 -5.19 17.03 -6.00
N THR A 138 -6.38 17.60 -5.83
CA THR A 138 -7.56 16.88 -5.32
C THR A 138 -7.83 15.61 -6.14
N ARG A 139 -7.81 15.70 -7.47
CA ARG A 139 -7.98 14.54 -8.34
C ARG A 139 -6.87 13.50 -8.13
N LEU A 140 -5.61 13.93 -8.09
CA LEU A 140 -4.45 13.05 -7.90
C LEU A 140 -4.50 12.27 -6.59
N LEU A 141 -4.90 12.91 -5.49
CA LEU A 141 -4.89 12.32 -4.16
C LEU A 141 -6.17 11.52 -3.86
N GLN A 142 -7.33 12.00 -4.30
CA GLN A 142 -8.64 11.42 -3.92
C GLN A 142 -9.23 10.50 -4.99
N GLN A 143 -8.78 10.61 -6.25
CA GLN A 143 -9.28 9.82 -7.39
C GLN A 143 -8.13 9.06 -8.05
N ARG A 144 -7.27 8.42 -7.24
CA ARG A 144 -6.06 7.71 -7.68
C ARG A 144 -6.34 6.68 -8.77
N GLU A 145 -7.49 6.02 -8.69
CA GLU A 145 -7.91 5.02 -9.66
C GLU A 145 -8.08 5.62 -11.06
N ALA A 146 -8.35 6.92 -11.22
CA ALA A 146 -8.42 7.58 -12.52
C ALA A 146 -7.07 7.58 -13.26
N PHE A 147 -5.96 7.46 -12.52
CA PHE A 147 -4.60 7.45 -13.05
C PHE A 147 -4.06 6.05 -13.30
N TYR A 148 -4.83 5.00 -12.99
CA TYR A 148 -4.36 3.64 -13.18
C TYR A 148 -4.09 3.32 -14.65
N SER A 149 -2.98 2.64 -14.91
CA SER A 149 -2.78 2.01 -16.22
C SER A 149 -3.86 0.95 -16.45
N ALA A 150 -4.16 0.64 -17.72
CA ALA A 150 -5.16 -0.38 -18.05
C ALA A 150 -4.76 -1.75 -17.47
N GLU A 151 -3.49 -2.10 -17.55
CA GLU A 151 -2.94 -3.34 -16.99
C GLU A 151 -3.08 -3.38 -15.47
N TYR A 152 -2.70 -2.30 -14.76
CA TYR A 152 -2.80 -2.25 -13.31
C TYR A 152 -4.25 -2.29 -12.83
N ARG A 153 -5.16 -1.58 -13.52
CA ARG A 153 -6.60 -1.62 -13.23
C ARG A 153 -7.16 -3.05 -13.32
N ALA A 154 -6.72 -3.82 -14.31
CA ALA A 154 -7.15 -5.20 -14.48
C ALA A 154 -6.54 -6.13 -13.42
N ALA A 155 -5.26 -5.95 -13.08
CA ALA A 155 -4.54 -6.83 -12.14
C ALA A 155 -4.81 -6.55 -10.67
N TYR A 156 -5.11 -5.30 -10.29
CA TYR A 156 -5.24 -4.88 -8.89
C TYR A 156 -6.31 -5.66 -8.10
N PRO A 157 -7.54 -5.88 -8.62
CA PRO A 157 -8.54 -6.69 -7.93
C PRO A 157 -8.09 -8.13 -7.68
N HIS A 158 -7.40 -8.75 -8.65
CA HIS A 158 -6.87 -10.11 -8.51
C HIS A 158 -5.80 -10.18 -7.41
N ALA A 159 -4.88 -9.21 -7.38
CA ALA A 159 -3.85 -9.15 -6.35
C ALA A 159 -4.45 -8.98 -4.93
N ARG A 160 -5.50 -8.17 -4.80
CA ARG A 160 -6.21 -8.00 -3.51
C ARG A 160 -6.92 -9.27 -3.07
N GLN A 161 -7.58 -9.95 -3.99
CA GLN A 161 -8.27 -11.20 -3.71
C GLN A 161 -7.27 -12.29 -3.28
N ALA A 162 -6.14 -12.42 -4.00
CA ALA A 162 -5.08 -13.36 -3.65
C ALA A 162 -4.50 -13.10 -2.25
N LEU A 163 -4.37 -11.83 -1.83
CA LEU A 163 -3.96 -11.48 -0.48
C LEU A 163 -5.01 -11.88 0.57
N ALA A 164 -6.30 -11.68 0.29
CA ALA A 164 -7.37 -12.09 1.20
C ALA A 164 -7.43 -13.61 1.38
N GLU A 165 -7.21 -14.36 0.29
CA GLU A 165 -7.09 -15.82 0.31
C GLU A 165 -5.88 -16.28 1.11
N LEU A 166 -4.70 -15.69 0.87
CA LEU A 166 -3.50 -15.97 1.66
C LEU A 166 -3.78 -15.79 3.16
N PHE A 167 -4.35 -14.67 3.58
CA PHE A 167 -4.63 -14.43 4.99
C PHE A 167 -5.68 -15.37 5.56
N SER A 168 -6.74 -15.69 4.80
CA SER A 168 -7.74 -16.68 5.23
C SER A 168 -7.10 -18.05 5.48
N ASP A 169 -6.24 -18.50 4.57
CA ASP A 169 -5.55 -19.78 4.67
C ASP A 169 -4.59 -19.81 5.86
N LEU A 170 -3.76 -18.76 6.02
CA LEU A 170 -2.80 -18.65 7.12
C LEU A 170 -3.48 -18.62 8.50
N LEU A 171 -4.60 -17.91 8.64
CA LEU A 171 -5.38 -17.83 9.87
C LEU A 171 -6.14 -19.13 10.17
N SER A 172 -6.54 -19.85 9.12
CA SER A 172 -7.17 -21.17 9.25
C SER A 172 -6.16 -22.22 9.70
N SER A 173 -4.94 -22.17 9.19
CA SER A 173 -3.85 -23.07 9.56
C SER A 173 -3.11 -22.68 10.84
N ALA A 174 -3.46 -21.56 11.49
CA ALA A 174 -2.74 -21.05 12.65
C ALA A 174 -2.96 -21.91 13.91
N ASP A 175 -1.87 -22.23 14.62
CA ASP A 175 -1.93 -22.92 15.91
C ASP A 175 -2.33 -21.99 17.07
N SER A 176 -2.49 -22.54 18.28
CA SER A 176 -2.91 -21.77 19.45
C SER A 176 -1.95 -20.63 19.81
N SER A 177 -0.63 -20.86 19.69
CA SER A 177 0.40 -19.87 20.00
C SER A 177 0.40 -18.71 18.99
N GLN A 178 0.21 -19.02 17.71
CA GLN A 178 0.09 -18.01 16.65
C GLN A 178 -1.17 -17.18 16.83
N ARG A 179 -2.31 -17.81 17.19
CA ARG A 179 -3.58 -17.11 17.46
C ARG A 179 -3.50 -16.19 18.67
N GLU A 180 -2.83 -16.61 19.74
CA GLU A 180 -2.62 -15.79 20.92
C GLU A 180 -1.75 -14.56 20.60
N ARG A 181 -0.64 -14.76 19.87
CA ARG A 181 0.22 -13.66 19.43
C ARG A 181 -0.51 -12.67 18.54
N LEU A 182 -1.26 -13.15 17.55
CA LEU A 182 -2.09 -12.31 16.69
C LEU A 182 -3.08 -11.49 17.52
N SER A 183 -3.78 -12.14 18.45
CA SER A 183 -4.74 -11.48 19.35
C SER A 183 -4.08 -10.44 20.24
N HIS A 184 -2.84 -10.67 20.69
CA HIS A 184 -2.06 -9.68 21.43
C HIS A 184 -1.71 -8.48 20.56
N ARG A 185 -1.14 -8.72 19.36
CA ARG A 185 -0.75 -7.66 18.42
C ARG A 185 -1.92 -6.78 17.99
N LEU A 186 -3.09 -7.38 17.73
CA LEU A 186 -4.31 -6.63 17.40
C LEU A 186 -4.78 -5.76 18.57
N ARG A 187 -4.67 -6.25 19.82
CA ARG A 187 -5.00 -5.44 21.01
C ARG A 187 -4.03 -4.28 21.19
N ASP A 188 -2.73 -4.50 21.00
CA ASP A 188 -1.72 -3.44 21.05
C ASP A 188 -2.00 -2.40 19.97
N LEU A 189 -2.16 -2.82 18.71
CA LEU A 189 -2.44 -1.89 17.60
C LEU A 189 -3.69 -1.05 17.88
N ARG A 190 -4.76 -1.67 18.41
CA ARG A 190 -5.98 -0.95 18.79
C ARG A 190 -5.74 0.07 19.90
N ARG A 191 -4.91 -0.26 20.90
CA ARG A 191 -4.53 0.68 21.96
C ARG A 191 -3.74 1.84 21.37
N ASP A 192 -2.69 1.55 20.60
CA ASP A 192 -1.81 2.56 20.03
C ASP A 192 -2.61 3.54 19.16
N LEU A 193 -3.52 3.05 18.31
CA LEU A 193 -4.42 3.89 17.52
C LEU A 193 -5.42 4.70 18.38
N SER A 194 -5.87 4.15 19.51
CA SER A 194 -6.77 4.88 20.41
C SER A 194 -6.07 6.02 21.15
N GLU A 195 -4.76 5.90 21.39
CA GLU A 195 -3.91 6.92 22.00
C GLU A 195 -3.56 8.05 21.03
N GLN A 196 -3.60 7.80 19.71
CA GLN A 196 -3.42 8.83 18.68
C GLN A 196 -4.67 9.70 18.45
N ARG A 197 -5.75 9.51 19.21
CA ARG A 197 -6.93 10.37 19.10
C ARG A 197 -6.58 11.74 19.66
N CYS A 198 -6.51 12.74 18.78
CA CYS A 198 -6.46 14.13 19.20
C CYS A 198 -7.66 14.41 20.12
N ALA A 199 -7.40 14.96 21.31
CA ALA A 199 -8.48 15.56 22.08
C ALA A 199 -9.07 16.68 21.22
N ALA A 200 -10.39 16.70 21.06
CA ALA A 200 -11.05 17.90 20.56
C ALA A 200 -10.66 19.03 21.52
N GLU A 201 -9.99 20.08 21.02
CA GLU A 201 -9.78 21.29 21.81
C GLU A 201 -11.15 21.74 22.32
N ALA A 202 -11.30 21.78 23.64
CA ALA A 202 -12.48 22.36 24.26
C ALA A 202 -12.45 23.85 23.93
N VAL A 203 -13.34 24.27 23.02
CA VAL A 203 -13.66 25.68 22.77
C VAL A 203 -14.45 26.22 23.96
#